data_AF-A0A0N5BYP0-F1
#
_entry.id   AF-A0A0N5BYP0-F1
#
_cell.length_a   1.000
_cell.length_b   1.000
_cell.length_c   1.000
_cell.angle_alpha   90.00
_cell.angle_beta   90.00
_cell.angle_gamma   90.00
#
_symmetry.space_group_name_H-M   'P 1'
#
loop_
_entity.id
_entity.type
_entity.pdbx_description
1 polymer ?
#
loop_
_entity_poly.entity_id
_entity_poly.type
_entity_poly.pdbx_seq_one_letter_code
_entity_poly.pdbx_strand_id
1 'polypeptide(L)'
;MWIKRVYSPICFISLVGLILGHLISVINRYCATYHSITFKTFWTKKLCLRLIFLQYFIPIVIHSYNFFCEPKLVYIPSFDIYVFSFTDKWVSIVNNAILLGTSIISVIVTTILNIAIFCKYNQVISKTSKKEHSKRFLMLSYMAVSTICLVIFATEQLAILYFSSVSRIDGLIFISFTLF
;
A
#
# COMPACT_ATOMS: atom_id res chain seq x y z
N MET A 1 -10.82 -25.49 9.07
CA MET A 1 -11.90 -24.47 9.16
C MET A 1 -11.36 -23.08 9.52
N TRP A 2 -10.51 -22.97 10.54
CA TRP A 2 -9.90 -21.71 11.00
C TRP A 2 -9.02 -20.98 9.98
N ILE A 3 -8.16 -21.70 9.25
CA ILE A 3 -7.25 -21.12 8.25
C ILE A 3 -8.01 -20.28 7.22
N LYS A 4 -9.18 -20.77 6.76
CA LYS A 4 -10.01 -20.08 5.77
C LYS A 4 -10.54 -18.74 6.31
N ARG A 5 -11.02 -18.72 7.55
CA ARG A 5 -11.58 -17.53 8.22
C ARG A 5 -10.53 -16.45 8.51
N VAL A 6 -9.27 -16.84 8.71
CA VAL A 6 -8.21 -15.91 9.11
C VAL A 6 -7.40 -15.41 7.90
N TYR A 7 -7.24 -16.23 6.86
CA TYR A 7 -6.41 -15.91 5.70
C TYR A 7 -6.86 -14.63 4.98
N SER A 8 -8.13 -14.55 4.60
CA SER A 8 -8.63 -13.39 3.84
C SER A 8 -8.55 -12.07 4.62
N PRO A 9 -9.00 -11.98 5.90
CA PRO A 9 -8.77 -10.79 6.71
C PRO A 9 -7.29 -10.39 6.82
N ILE A 10 -6.39 -11.35 7.05
CA ILE A 10 -4.94 -11.09 7.15
C ILE A 10 -4.41 -10.48 5.85
N CYS A 11 -4.84 -10.93 4.68
CA CYS A 11 -4.41 -10.37 3.41
C CYS A 11 -4.77 -8.88 3.30
N PHE A 12 -6.02 -8.50 3.56
CA PHE A 12 -6.45 -7.10 3.51
C PHE A 12 -5.74 -6.25 4.57
N ILE A 13 -5.63 -6.75 5.81
CA ILE A 13 -4.89 -6.09 6.91
C ILE A 13 -3.43 -5.84 6.50
N SER A 14 -2.78 -6.83 5.89
CA SER A 14 -1.37 -6.74 5.47
C SER A 14 -1.19 -5.74 4.35
N LEU A 15 -2.07 -5.74 3.33
CA LEU A 15 -2.00 -4.80 2.21
C LEU A 15 -2.15 -3.35 2.69
N VAL A 16 -3.17 -3.04 3.50
CA VAL A 16 -3.32 -1.67 4.05
C VAL A 16 -2.14 -1.32 4.96
N GLY A 17 -1.66 -2.26 5.78
CA GLY A 17 -0.48 -2.07 6.61
C GLY A 17 0.80 -1.76 5.81
N LEU A 18 0.98 -2.38 4.65
CA LEU A 18 2.09 -2.11 3.73
C LEU A 18 1.98 -0.70 3.14
N ILE A 19 0.79 -0.29 2.70
CA ILE A 19 0.55 1.06 2.16
C ILE A 19 0.84 2.13 3.23
N LEU A 20 0.38 1.92 4.46
CA LEU A 20 0.64 2.83 5.58
C LEU A 20 2.14 2.88 5.92
N GLY A 21 2.82 1.73 5.97
CA GLY A 21 4.26 1.67 6.21
C GLY A 21 5.06 2.40 5.13
N HIS A 22 4.67 2.23 3.87
CA HIS A 22 5.24 2.98 2.75
C HIS A 22 5.07 4.50 2.95
N LEU A 23 3.87 4.96 3.30
CA LEU A 23 3.62 6.39 3.55
C LEU A 23 4.46 6.94 4.69
N ILE A 24 4.53 6.24 5.82
CA ILE A 24 5.35 6.62 6.97
C ILE A 24 6.82 6.77 6.53
N SER A 25 7.34 5.85 5.71
CA SER A 25 8.71 5.90 5.18
C SER A 25 8.95 7.10 4.25
N VAL A 26 7.99 7.44 3.38
CA VAL A 26 8.09 8.63 2.51
C VAL A 26 8.07 9.91 3.35
N ILE A 27 7.14 10.03 4.31
CA ILE A 27 7.03 11.19 5.21
C ILE A 27 8.33 11.35 6.02
N ASN A 28 8.85 10.26 6.57
CA ASN A 28 10.12 10.25 7.30
C ASN A 28 11.26 10.82 6.45
N ARG A 29 11.41 10.37 5.20
CA ARG A 29 12.46 10.87 4.28
C ARG A 29 12.24 12.33 3.89
N TYR A 30 11.00 12.75 3.69
CA TYR A 30 10.66 14.14 3.44
C TYR A 30 11.09 15.02 4.62
N CYS A 31 10.70 14.68 5.84
CA CYS A 31 11.08 15.43 7.04
C CYS A 31 12.60 15.47 7.24
N ALA A 32 13.31 14.36 6.98
CA ALA A 32 14.76 14.31 7.07
C ALA A 32 15.46 15.28 6.09
N THR A 33 14.89 15.43 4.89
CA THR A 33 15.47 16.25 3.82
C THR A 33 15.13 17.73 3.97
N TYR A 34 13.87 18.05 4.31
CA TYR A 34 13.36 19.42 4.32
C TYR A 34 13.48 20.09 5.69
N HIS A 35 13.36 19.32 6.78
CA HIS A 35 13.31 19.80 8.15
C HIS A 35 14.32 19.07 9.04
N SER A 36 15.59 18.97 8.62
CA SER A 36 16.62 18.17 9.30
C SER A 36 16.82 18.50 10.80
N ILE A 37 16.64 19.77 11.19
CA ILE A 37 16.73 20.20 12.60
C ILE A 37 15.54 19.67 13.40
N THR A 38 14.31 19.91 12.92
CA THR A 38 13.07 19.40 13.53
C THR A 38 12.99 17.87 13.49
N PHE A 39 13.56 17.25 12.47
CA PHE A 39 13.62 15.80 12.33
C PHE A 39 14.36 15.16 13.50
N LYS A 40 15.51 15.71 13.90
CA LYS A 40 16.31 15.18 15.02
C LYS A 40 15.56 15.20 16.35
N THR A 41 14.68 16.19 16.56
CA THR A 41 13.92 16.32 17.82
C THR A 41 12.59 15.56 17.77
N PHE A 42 11.94 15.51 16.62
CA PHE A 42 10.63 14.90 16.44
C PHE A 42 10.69 13.38 16.25
N TRP A 43 11.60 12.89 15.41
CA TRP A 43 11.74 11.46 15.08
C TRP A 43 12.53 10.69 16.14
N THR A 44 11.94 10.57 17.34
CA THR A 44 12.50 9.78 18.44
C THR A 44 12.13 8.30 18.32
N LYS A 45 12.93 7.40 18.93
CA LYS A 45 12.60 5.96 19.01
C LYS A 45 11.17 5.69 19.51
N LYS A 46 10.71 6.47 20.50
CA LYS A 46 9.35 6.34 21.06
C LYS A 46 8.29 6.66 20.01
N LEU A 47 8.48 7.70 19.20
CA LEU A 47 7.56 8.04 18.11
C LEU A 47 7.57 6.97 17.01
N CYS A 48 8.74 6.49 16.60
CA CYS A 48 8.84 5.42 15.60
C CYS A 48 8.07 4.17 16.04
N LEU A 49 8.22 3.76 17.30
CA LEU A 49 7.49 2.60 17.85
C LEU A 49 5.97 2.82 17.84
N ARG A 50 5.50 4.03 18.18
CA ARG A 50 4.08 4.39 18.09
C ARG A 50 3.56 4.33 16.65
N LEU A 51 4.34 4.82 15.69
CA LEU A 51 3.96 4.78 14.27
C LEU A 51 3.92 3.36 13.72
N ILE A 52 4.89 2.51 14.07
CA ILE A 52 4.88 1.09 13.71
C ILE A 52 3.68 0.38 14.35
N PHE A 53 3.37 0.67 15.61
CA PHE A 53 2.18 0.12 16.25
C PHE A 53 0.90 0.54 15.52
N LEU A 54 0.76 1.83 15.18
CA LEU A 54 -0.39 2.35 14.43
C LEU A 54 -0.50 1.75 13.02
N GLN A 55 0.63 1.47 12.36
CA GLN A 55 0.68 0.85 11.04
C GLN A 55 -0.05 -0.50 11.01
N TYR A 56 0.00 -1.29 12.10
CA TYR A 56 -0.70 -2.56 12.19
C TYR A 56 -2.07 -2.44 12.87
N PHE A 57 -2.18 -1.58 13.88
CA PHE A 57 -3.41 -1.41 14.65
C PHE A 57 -4.55 -0.86 13.78
N ILE A 58 -4.29 0.15 12.94
CA ILE A 58 -5.30 0.77 12.09
C ILE A 58 -5.93 -0.24 11.11
N PRO A 59 -5.15 -1.01 10.31
CA PRO A 59 -5.71 -2.03 9.43
C PRO A 59 -6.51 -3.11 10.16
N ILE A 60 -6.06 -3.55 11.34
CA ILE A 60 -6.78 -4.55 12.15
C ILE A 60 -8.17 -4.03 12.54
N VAL A 61 -8.26 -2.78 13.00
CA VAL A 61 -9.53 -2.17 13.38
C VAL A 61 -10.45 -2.03 12.16
N ILE A 62 -9.92 -1.49 11.05
CA ILE A 62 -10.68 -1.27 9.82
C ILE A 62 -11.26 -2.57 9.27
N HIS A 63 -10.48 -3.65 9.24
CA HIS A 63 -10.90 -4.94 8.67
C HIS A 63 -11.41 -5.95 9.71
N SER A 64 -11.65 -5.51 10.96
CA SER A 64 -12.12 -6.39 12.05
C SER A 64 -13.45 -7.08 11.72
N TYR A 65 -14.32 -6.44 10.93
CA TYR A 65 -15.60 -7.01 10.51
C TYR A 65 -15.43 -8.27 9.64
N ASN A 66 -14.31 -8.43 8.94
CA ASN A 66 -14.06 -9.59 8.08
C ASN A 66 -13.93 -10.91 8.87
N PHE A 67 -13.59 -10.86 10.17
CA PHE A 67 -13.50 -12.06 11.01
C PHE A 67 -14.86 -12.71 11.28
N PHE A 68 -15.96 -11.97 11.11
CA PHE A 68 -17.32 -12.45 11.33
C PHE A 68 -18.00 -12.96 10.06
N CYS A 69 -17.34 -12.85 8.90
CA CYS A 69 -17.87 -13.30 7.61
C CYS A 69 -17.37 -14.72 7.28
N GLU A 70 -18.23 -15.56 6.71
CA GLU A 70 -17.82 -16.90 6.29
C GLU A 70 -17.20 -16.89 4.88
N PRO A 71 -15.94 -17.31 4.72
CA PRO A 71 -15.34 -17.41 3.39
C PRO A 71 -15.77 -18.71 2.71
N LYS A 72 -16.11 -18.63 1.42
CA LYS A 72 -16.30 -19.80 0.55
C LYS A 72 -15.08 -19.98 -0.35
N LEU A 73 -14.71 -21.24 -0.55
CA LEU A 73 -13.73 -21.62 -1.55
C LEU A 73 -14.49 -21.77 -2.86
N VAL A 74 -14.21 -20.92 -3.84
CA VAL A 74 -14.85 -20.96 -5.16
C VAL A 74 -13.84 -21.56 -6.13
N TYR A 75 -14.23 -22.65 -6.78
CA TYR A 75 -13.47 -23.21 -7.89
C TYR A 75 -13.77 -22.44 -9.16
N ILE A 76 -12.72 -22.08 -9.89
CA ILE A 76 -12.81 -21.31 -11.12
C ILE A 76 -12.34 -22.20 -12.26
N PRO A 77 -13.27 -22.66 -13.13
CA PRO A 77 -12.94 -23.58 -14.22
C PRO A 77 -11.99 -22.97 -15.25
N SER A 78 -12.09 -21.65 -15.51
CA SER A 78 -11.33 -20.96 -16.55
C SER A 78 -9.81 -20.96 -16.32
N PHE A 79 -9.37 -21.11 -15.06
CA PHE A 79 -7.97 -21.05 -14.66
C PHE A 79 -7.52 -22.27 -13.83
N ASP A 80 -8.41 -23.23 -13.58
CA ASP A 80 -8.19 -24.41 -12.75
C ASP A 80 -7.64 -24.09 -11.34
N ILE A 81 -8.17 -23.04 -10.71
CA ILE A 81 -7.74 -22.58 -9.37
C ILE A 81 -8.90 -22.46 -8.39
N TYR A 82 -8.55 -22.55 -7.11
CA TYR A 82 -9.46 -22.29 -5.99
C TYR A 82 -9.15 -20.93 -5.37
N VAL A 83 -10.13 -20.03 -5.36
CA VAL A 83 -9.99 -18.71 -4.76
C VAL A 83 -10.89 -18.59 -3.54
N PHE A 84 -10.37 -17.98 -2.47
CA PHE A 84 -11.17 -17.61 -1.31
C PHE A 84 -11.98 -16.35 -1.62
N SER A 85 -13.29 -16.51 -1.69
CA SER A 85 -14.23 -15.40 -1.88
C SER A 85 -15.14 -15.27 -0.66
N PHE A 86 -15.42 -14.04 -0.25
CA PHE A 86 -16.44 -13.80 0.77
C PHE A 86 -17.82 -14.16 0.20
N THR A 87 -18.66 -14.82 0.99
CA THR A 87 -20.05 -15.11 0.58
C THR A 87 -20.86 -13.85 0.31
N ASP A 88 -20.52 -12.76 0.99
CA ASP A 88 -21.23 -11.50 0.86
C ASP A 88 -20.52 -10.58 -0.14
N LYS A 89 -21.21 -10.28 -1.24
CA LYS A 89 -20.74 -9.35 -2.27
C LYS A 89 -20.45 -7.97 -1.69
N TRP A 90 -21.22 -7.53 -0.69
CA TRP A 90 -21.01 -6.23 -0.05
C TRP A 90 -19.69 -6.17 0.71
N VAL A 91 -19.34 -7.23 1.44
CA VAL A 91 -18.07 -7.33 2.17
C VAL A 91 -16.88 -7.22 1.21
N SER A 92 -16.94 -7.89 0.06
CA SER A 92 -15.91 -7.80 -0.99
C SER A 92 -15.79 -6.37 -1.55
N ILE A 93 -16.91 -5.74 -1.89
CA ILE A 93 -16.93 -4.36 -2.41
C ILE A 93 -16.34 -3.38 -1.40
N VAL A 94 -16.74 -3.46 -0.12
CA VAL A 94 -16.24 -2.55 0.93
C VAL A 94 -14.73 -2.73 1.13
N ASN A 95 -14.23 -3.97 1.19
CA ASN A 95 -12.80 -4.23 1.32
C ASN A 95 -11.99 -3.63 0.16
N ASN A 96 -12.44 -3.85 -1.07
CA ASN A 96 -11.79 -3.33 -2.27
C ASN A 96 -11.89 -1.80 -2.36
N ALA A 97 -13.00 -1.20 -1.91
CA ALA A 97 -13.16 0.24 -1.85
C ALA A 97 -12.20 0.89 -0.83
N ILE A 98 -12.02 0.27 0.34
CA ILE A 98 -11.05 0.72 1.35
C ILE A 98 -9.62 0.63 0.79
N LEU A 99 -9.25 -0.49 0.15
CA LEU A 99 -7.94 -0.65 -0.49
C LEU A 99 -7.70 0.37 -1.60
N LEU A 100 -8.69 0.62 -2.44
CA LEU A 100 -8.59 1.61 -3.50
C LEU A 100 -8.42 3.02 -2.92
N GLY A 101 -9.26 3.40 -1.96
CA GLY A 101 -9.21 4.71 -1.32
C GLY A 101 -7.86 4.97 -0.65
N THR A 102 -7.37 4.01 0.13
CA THR A 102 -6.06 4.10 0.79
C THR A 102 -4.91 4.15 -0.21
N SER A 103 -4.98 3.37 -1.30
CA SER A 103 -3.99 3.40 -2.40
C SER A 103 -3.95 4.75 -3.12
N ILE A 104 -5.10 5.32 -3.50
CA ILE A 104 -5.17 6.60 -4.21
C ILE A 104 -4.60 7.72 -3.34
N ILE A 105 -5.02 7.80 -2.07
CA ILE A 105 -4.48 8.80 -1.13
C ILE A 105 -2.97 8.62 -1.00
N SER A 106 -2.50 7.37 -0.91
CA SER A 106 -1.08 7.06 -0.82
C SER A 106 -0.29 7.51 -2.05
N VAL A 107 -0.82 7.29 -3.26
CA VAL A 107 -0.20 7.74 -4.52
C VAL A 107 -0.07 9.25 -4.55
N ILE A 108 -1.14 9.97 -4.21
CA ILE A 108 -1.15 11.44 -4.22
C ILE A 108 -0.10 11.99 -3.26
N VAL A 109 -0.14 11.55 -1.99
CA VAL A 109 0.80 12.01 -0.95
C VAL A 109 2.23 11.64 -1.33
N THR A 110 2.47 10.40 -1.74
CA THR A 110 3.80 9.92 -2.15
C THR A 110 4.36 10.74 -3.30
N THR A 111 3.55 11.02 -4.32
CA THR A 111 3.99 11.78 -5.50
C THR A 111 4.37 13.20 -5.12
N ILE A 112 3.53 13.90 -4.35
CA ILE A 112 3.80 15.27 -3.88
C ILE A 112 5.09 15.31 -3.06
N LEU A 113 5.25 14.42 -2.08
CA LEU A 113 6.43 14.39 -1.23
C LEU A 113 7.69 13.99 -2.00
N ASN A 114 7.60 13.04 -2.93
CA ASN A 114 8.72 12.64 -3.76
C ASN A 114 9.19 13.78 -4.68
N ILE A 115 8.27 14.55 -5.28
CA ILE A 115 8.61 15.75 -6.05
C ILE A 115 9.28 16.79 -5.15
N ALA A 116 8.74 17.05 -3.96
CA ALA A 116 9.32 18.02 -3.03
C ALA A 116 10.75 17.62 -2.58
N ILE A 117 10.96 16.33 -2.30
CA ILE A 117 12.29 15.76 -2.01
C ILE A 117 13.22 15.96 -3.20
N PHE A 118 12.78 15.61 -4.41
CA PHE A 118 13.57 15.76 -5.64
C PHE A 118 14.07 17.19 -5.85
N CYS A 119 13.17 18.17 -5.73
CA CYS A 119 13.49 19.59 -5.87
C CYS A 119 14.53 20.03 -4.84
N LYS A 120 14.35 19.65 -3.57
CA LYS A 120 15.29 20.03 -2.50
C LYS A 120 16.65 19.36 -2.66
N TYR A 121 16.66 18.08 -3.00
CA TYR A 121 17.88 17.30 -3.15
C TYR A 121 18.73 17.81 -4.32
N ASN A 122 18.11 18.22 -5.44
CA ASN A 122 18.80 18.85 -6.56
C ASN A 122 19.44 20.21 -6.18
N GLN A 123 18.78 20.99 -5.32
CA GLN A 123 19.34 22.26 -4.84
C GLN A 123 20.56 22.06 -3.92
N VAL A 124 20.57 21.02 -3.09
CA VAL A 124 21.64 20.77 -2.11
C VAL A 124 22.85 20.07 -2.76
N ILE A 125 22.63 19.10 -3.66
CA ILE A 125 23.71 18.27 -4.23
C ILE A 125 24.41 18.88 -5.43
N SER A 126 23.83 19.89 -6.08
CA SER A 126 24.50 20.60 -7.19
C SER A 126 25.87 21.21 -6.80
N LYS A 127 26.17 21.30 -5.50
CA LYS A 127 27.42 21.84 -4.95
C LYS A 127 28.38 20.79 -4.36
N THR A 128 28.14 19.48 -4.53
CA THR A 128 28.88 18.42 -3.80
C THR A 128 29.59 17.40 -4.71
N SER A 129 30.46 16.57 -4.12
CA SER A 129 31.40 15.68 -4.83
C SER A 129 30.74 14.51 -5.61
N LYS A 130 31.50 13.90 -6.54
CA LYS A 130 31.07 12.74 -7.35
C LYS A 130 30.47 11.56 -6.56
N LYS A 131 30.85 11.35 -5.29
CA LYS A 131 30.32 10.25 -4.46
C LYS A 131 28.86 10.48 -4.04
N GLU A 132 28.45 11.73 -3.89
CA GLU A 132 27.06 12.10 -3.56
C GLU A 132 26.12 11.95 -4.76
N HIS A 133 26.66 11.99 -5.99
CA HIS A 133 25.90 11.73 -7.22
C HIS A 133 25.39 10.29 -7.33
N SER A 134 26.18 9.28 -6.91
CA SER A 134 25.75 7.88 -6.93
C SER A 134 24.61 7.61 -5.93
N LYS A 135 24.71 8.18 -4.71
CA LYS A 135 23.63 8.13 -3.72
C LYS A 135 22.35 8.80 -4.21
N ARG A 136 22.48 9.92 -4.91
CA ARG A 136 21.35 10.61 -5.56
C ARG A 136 20.67 9.70 -6.56
N PHE A 137 21.42 9.09 -7.47
CA PHE A 137 20.83 8.19 -8.47
C PHE A 137 20.06 7.03 -7.81
N LEU A 138 20.64 6.39 -6.79
CA LEU A 138 19.99 5.31 -6.04
C LEU A 138 18.70 5.76 -5.35
N MET A 139 18.71 6.95 -4.74
CA MET A 139 17.52 7.50 -4.08
C MET A 139 16.42 7.81 -5.09
N LEU A 140 16.78 8.37 -6.25
CA LEU A 140 15.83 8.70 -7.31
C LEU A 140 15.24 7.46 -7.96
N SER A 141 16.06 6.45 -8.25
CA SER A 141 15.58 5.19 -8.80
C SER A 141 14.62 4.49 -7.83
N TYR A 142 14.97 4.45 -6.54
CA TYR A 142 14.07 3.94 -5.51
C TYR A 142 12.73 4.71 -5.48
N MET A 143 12.75 6.04 -5.50
CA MET A 143 11.54 6.86 -5.47
C MET A 143 10.67 6.65 -6.71
N ALA A 144 11.29 6.56 -7.89
CA ALA A 144 10.58 6.28 -9.14
C ALA A 144 9.94 4.89 -9.12
N VAL A 145 10.71 3.84 -8.80
CA VAL A 145 10.23 2.46 -8.73
C VAL A 145 9.10 2.32 -7.72
N SER A 146 9.28 2.83 -6.50
CA SER A 146 8.23 2.76 -5.46
C SER A 146 6.95 3.50 -5.86
N THR A 147 7.06 4.66 -6.50
CA THR A 147 5.88 5.42 -6.99
C THR A 147 5.18 4.66 -8.12
N ILE A 148 5.94 4.10 -9.07
CA ILE A 148 5.38 3.31 -10.18
C ILE A 148 4.66 2.07 -9.64
N CYS A 149 5.28 1.31 -8.73
CA CYS A 149 4.65 0.16 -8.10
C CYS A 149 3.34 0.53 -7.41
N LEU A 150 3.31 1.65 -6.69
CA LEU A 150 2.12 2.11 -5.99
C LEU A 150 1.01 2.56 -6.96
N VAL A 151 1.37 3.19 -8.09
CA VAL A 151 0.42 3.55 -9.15
C VAL A 151 -0.17 2.30 -9.80
N ILE A 152 0.67 1.32 -10.16
CA ILE A 152 0.23 0.03 -10.71
C ILE A 152 -0.74 -0.64 -9.74
N PHE A 153 -0.37 -0.73 -8.46
CA PHE A 153 -1.24 -1.30 -7.43
C PHE A 153 -2.58 -0.56 -7.33
N ALA A 154 -2.58 0.77 -7.34
CA ALA A 154 -3.83 1.55 -7.32
C ALA A 154 -4.71 1.31 -8.55
N THR A 155 -4.11 1.18 -9.74
CA THR A 155 -4.85 0.85 -10.97
C THR A 155 -5.42 -0.56 -10.94
N GLU A 156 -4.71 -1.52 -10.38
CA GLU A 156 -5.22 -2.89 -10.17
C GLU A 156 -6.42 -2.89 -9.22
N GLN A 157 -6.34 -2.20 -8.08
CA GLN A 157 -7.47 -2.09 -7.14
C GLN A 157 -8.69 -1.43 -7.78
N LEU A 158 -8.49 -0.45 -8.67
CA LEU A 158 -9.56 0.20 -9.41
C LEU A 158 -10.24 -0.79 -10.36
N ALA A 159 -9.45 -1.58 -11.09
CA ALA A 159 -9.97 -2.61 -11.98
C ALA A 159 -10.71 -3.70 -11.21
N ILE A 160 -10.18 -4.18 -10.09
CA ILE A 160 -10.85 -5.16 -9.20
C ILE A 160 -12.20 -4.63 -8.73
N LEU A 161 -12.28 -3.37 -8.29
CA LEU A 161 -13.54 -2.78 -7.84
C LEU A 161 -14.56 -2.64 -8.98
N TYR A 162 -14.11 -2.25 -10.17
CA TYR A 162 -14.94 -2.19 -11.37
C TYR A 162 -15.53 -3.55 -11.73
N PHE A 163 -14.70 -4.59 -11.84
CA PHE A 163 -15.16 -5.95 -12.15
C PHE A 163 -16.05 -6.55 -11.06
N SER A 164 -15.77 -6.25 -9.78
CA SER A 164 -16.61 -6.64 -8.63
C SER A 164 -18.01 -6.04 -8.72
N SER A 165 -18.11 -4.80 -9.18
CA SER A 165 -19.38 -4.08 -9.32
C SER A 165 -20.21 -4.61 -10.50
N VAL A 166 -19.56 -4.86 -11.63
CA VAL A 166 -20.19 -5.35 -12.87
C VAL A 166 -20.48 -6.86 -12.85
N SER A 167 -20.07 -7.58 -11.80
CA SER A 167 -20.28 -9.04 -11.62
C SER A 167 -19.66 -9.90 -12.73
N ARG A 168 -18.59 -9.43 -13.39
CA ARG A 168 -17.83 -10.21 -14.36
C ARG A 168 -16.67 -10.91 -13.66
N ILE A 169 -16.83 -12.21 -13.46
CA ILE A 169 -15.94 -13.04 -12.65
C ILE A 169 -14.57 -13.21 -13.34
N ASP A 170 -14.53 -13.39 -14.67
CA ASP A 170 -13.29 -13.68 -15.41
C ASP A 170 -12.24 -12.56 -15.35
N GLY A 171 -12.66 -11.30 -15.45
CA GLY A 171 -11.75 -10.14 -15.36
C GLY A 171 -11.18 -9.93 -13.96
N LEU A 172 -11.97 -10.27 -12.93
CA LEU A 172 -11.57 -10.18 -11.53
C LEU A 172 -10.47 -11.20 -11.21
N ILE A 173 -10.54 -12.38 -11.82
CA ILE A 173 -9.58 -13.47 -11.59
C ILE A 173 -8.25 -13.19 -12.29
N PHE A 174 -8.28 -12.71 -13.54
CA PHE A 174 -7.06 -12.38 -14.28
C PHE A 174 -6.20 -11.33 -13.54
N ILE A 175 -6.85 -10.35 -12.88
CA ILE A 175 -6.17 -9.28 -12.14
C ILE A 175 -5.81 -9.72 -10.71
N SER A 176 -6.60 -10.59 -10.09
CA SER A 176 -6.30 -11.06 -8.73
C SER A 176 -5.18 -12.11 -8.72
N PHE A 177 -5.01 -12.89 -9.80
CA PHE A 177 -3.99 -13.93 -9.92
C PHE A 177 -2.57 -13.38 -9.96
N THR A 178 -2.34 -12.15 -10.43
CA THR A 178 -1.01 -11.52 -10.38
C THR A 178 -0.56 -11.13 -8.96
N LEU A 179 -1.47 -11.14 -7.99
CA LEU A 179 -1.22 -10.75 -6.60
C LEU A 179 -1.18 -11.93 -5.60
N PHE A 180 -1.54 -13.15 -6.01
CA PHE A 180 -1.62 -14.34 -5.15
C PHE A 180 -0.85 -15.54 -5.70
#